data_AF-A0A8J6MS23-F1
#
_entry.id   AF-A0A8J6MS23-F1
#
_cell.length_a   1.000
_cell.length_b   1.000
_cell.length_c   1.000
_cell.angle_alpha   90.00
_cell.angle_beta   90.00
_cell.angle_gamma   90.00
#
_symmetry.space_group_name_H-M   'P 1'
#
loop_
_entity.id
_entity.type
_entity.pdbx_description
1 polymer ?
#
loop_
_entity_poly.entity_id
_entity_poly.type
_entity_poly.pdbx_seq_one_letter_code
_entity_poly.pdbx_strand_id
1 'polypeptide(L)' 'MPIPKKIDKQTANDLRSILMRMNVTQSKVKIDLDLNTIEVEDDYSIDDILESAGVLTPNQARELSEEIKKMREEEWN' A
#
# COMPACT_ATOMS: atom_id res chain seq x y z
N MET A 1 17.28 13.56 -1.00
CA MET A 1 16.64 12.90 0.15
C MET A 1 15.71 13.90 0.83
N PRO A 2 14.46 13.55 1.16
CA PRO A 2 13.57 14.45 1.88
C PRO A 2 14.07 14.67 3.31
N ILE A 3 14.02 15.91 3.78
CA ILE A 3 14.41 16.26 5.15
C ILE A 3 13.15 16.20 6.02
N PRO A 4 13.08 15.30 7.02
CA PRO A 4 11.92 15.22 7.89
C PRO A 4 11.79 16.49 8.72
N LYS A 5 10.61 17.12 8.68
CA LYS A 5 10.25 18.25 9.56
C LYS A 5 9.24 17.78 10.59
N LYS A 6 9.57 17.98 11.87
CA LYS A 6 8.65 17.70 12.97
C LYS A 6 7.58 18.78 13.01
N ILE A 7 6.33 18.36 13.09
CA ILE A 7 5.18 19.23 13.34
C ILE A 7 4.74 19.10 14.81
N ASP A 8 4.09 20.13 15.34
CA ASP A 8 3.54 20.07 16.69
C ASP A 8 2.28 19.18 16.73
N LYS A 9 1.87 18.83 17.96
CA LYS A 9 0.77 17.87 18.19
C LYS A 9 -0.59 18.39 17.69
N GLN A 10 -0.86 19.69 17.81
CA GLN A 10 -2.13 20.26 17.38
C GLN A 10 -2.22 20.22 15.86
N THR A 11 -1.20 20.73 15.17
CA THR A 11 -1.10 20.67 13.70
C THR A 11 -1.19 19.24 13.19
N ALA A 12 -0.55 18.27 13.86
CA ALA A 12 -0.65 16.87 13.48
C ALA A 12 -2.08 16.29 13.60
N ASN A 13 -2.83 16.68 14.64
CA ASN A 13 -4.21 16.23 14.83
C ASN A 13 -5.15 16.84 13.80
N ASP A 14 -4.95 18.11 13.47
CA ASP A 14 -5.74 18.80 12.45
C ASP A 14 -5.50 18.18 11.07
N LEU A 15 -4.23 17.90 10.71
CA LEU A 15 -3.91 17.16 9.48
C LEU A 15 -4.58 15.78 9.45
N ARG A 16 -4.49 14.99 10.53
CA ARG A 16 -5.14 13.67 10.58
C ARG A 16 -6.65 13.77 10.37
N SER A 17 -7.29 14.77 10.96
CA SER A 17 -8.73 14.99 10.82
C SER A 17 -9.12 15.30 9.38
N ILE A 18 -8.30 16.09 8.67
CA ILE A 18 -8.49 16.38 7.24
C ILE A 18 -8.34 15.10 6.40
N LEU A 19 -7.26 14.34 6.62
CA LEU A 19 -7.00 13.10 5.88
C LEU A 19 -8.10 12.05 6.11
N MET A 20 -8.58 11.89 7.34
CA MET A 20 -9.70 10.99 7.65
C MET A 20 -10.99 11.37 6.92
N ARG A 21 -11.29 12.67 6.79
CA ARG A 21 -12.46 13.15 6.02
C ARG A 21 -12.37 12.81 4.53
N MET A 22 -11.15 12.60 4.02
CA MET A 22 -10.88 12.14 2.65
C MET A 22 -10.77 10.62 2.54
N ASN A 23 -11.10 9.88 3.61
CA ASN A 23 -10.95 8.42 3.70
C ASN A 23 -9.50 7.94 3.58
N VAL A 24 -8.53 8.77 3.96
CA VAL A 24 -7.11 8.41 4.05
C VAL A 24 -6.80 8.03 5.50
N THR A 25 -6.59 6.74 5.75
CA THR A 25 -6.43 6.17 7.09
C THR A 25 -5.04 5.59 7.35
N GLN A 26 -4.15 5.62 6.35
CA GLN A 26 -2.81 5.04 6.42
C GLN A 26 -1.95 5.78 7.46
N SER A 27 -1.08 5.02 8.12
CA SER A 27 -0.20 5.54 9.17
C SER A 27 0.87 6.49 8.64
N LYS A 28 1.21 6.35 7.35
CA LYS A 28 2.15 7.17 6.61
C LYS A 28 1.55 7.53 5.26
N VAL A 29 1.74 8.78 4.88
CA VAL A 29 1.30 9.31 3.59
C VAL A 29 2.38 10.24 3.07
N LYS A 30 2.49 10.34 1.74
CA LYS A 30 3.34 11.33 1.07
C LYS A 30 2.43 12.29 0.33
N ILE A 31 2.51 13.57 0.70
CA ILE A 31 1.70 14.63 0.09
C ILE A 31 2.60 15.40 -0.87
N ASP A 32 2.23 15.43 -2.13
CA ASP A 32 2.84 16.29 -3.15
C ASP A 32 1.97 17.54 -3.33
N LEU A 33 2.50 18.69 -2.94
CA LEU A 33 1.78 19.97 -2.99
C LEU A 33 1.83 20.59 -4.39
N ASP A 34 2.82 20.26 -5.22
CA ASP A 34 2.93 20.79 -6.58
C ASP A 34 1.93 20.08 -7.50
N LEU A 35 1.76 18.77 -7.30
CA LEU A 35 0.84 17.93 -8.05
C LEU A 35 -0.55 17.82 -7.39
N ASN A 36 -0.70 18.30 -6.15
CA ASN A 36 -1.92 18.16 -5.34
C ASN A 36 -2.37 16.70 -5.18
N THR A 37 -1.42 15.79 -4.98
CA THR A 37 -1.68 14.35 -4.82
C THR A 37 -1.28 13.86 -3.43
N ILE A 38 -1.97 12.81 -2.97
CA ILE A 38 -1.62 12.07 -1.75
C ILE A 38 -1.29 10.64 -2.19
N GLU A 39 -0.04 10.25 -2.04
CA GLU A 39 0.41 8.86 -2.16
C GLU A 39 0.23 8.19 -0.79
N VAL A 40 -0.54 7.12 -0.78
CA VAL A 40 -0.71 6.27 0.40
C VAL A 40 0.10 4.99 0.17
N GLU A 41 0.92 4.62 1.16
CA GLU A 41 1.47 3.27 1.19
C GLU A 41 0.36 2.38 1.72
N ASP A 42 -0.33 1.70 0.80
CA ASP A 42 -1.21 0.62 1.18
C ASP A 42 -0.35 -0.57 1.59
N ASP A 43 -0.39 -0.93 2.87
CA ASP A 43 0.11 -2.20 3.41
C ASP A 43 -0.76 -3.38 2.96
N TYR A 44 -1.53 -3.26 1.86
CA TYR A 44 -2.19 -4.42 1.28
C TYR A 44 -1.11 -5.36 0.77
N SER A 45 -0.82 -6.38 1.59
CA SER A 45 -0.19 -7.58 1.12
C SER A 45 -0.96 -8.03 -0.13
N ILE A 46 -0.25 -8.52 -1.15
CA ILE A 46 -0.86 -9.17 -2.31
C ILE A 46 -1.92 -10.19 -1.86
N ASP A 47 -1.75 -10.77 -0.68
CA ASP A 47 -2.67 -11.70 -0.03
C ASP A 47 -4.06 -11.11 0.24
N ASP A 48 -4.18 -9.84 0.66
CA ASP A 48 -5.47 -9.20 0.97
C ASP A 48 -6.30 -8.94 -0.29
N ILE A 49 -5.63 -8.61 -1.40
CA ILE A 49 -6.27 -8.43 -2.72
C ILE A 49 -6.79 -9.79 -3.24
N LEU A 50 -6.01 -10.86 -3.05
CA LEU A 50 -6.38 -12.22 -3.46
C LEU A 50 -7.54 -12.77 -2.62
N GLU A 51 -7.58 -12.47 -1.32
CA GLU A 51 -8.67 -12.85 -0.41
C GLU A 51 -9.95 -12.06 -0.70
N SER A 52 -9.85 -10.75 -0.93
CA SER A 52 -11.00 -9.86 -1.22
C SER A 52 -11.71 -10.17 -2.54
N ALA A 53 -10.97 -10.68 -3.53
CA ALA A 53 -11.54 -11.07 -4.82
C ALA A 53 -12.33 -12.39 -4.76
N GLY A 54 -12.20 -13.18 -3.69
CA GLY A 54 -12.86 -14.49 -3.54
C GLY A 54 -12.46 -15.52 -4.61
N VAL A 55 -11.42 -15.26 -5.39
CA VAL A 55 -11.04 -16.08 -6.54
C VAL A 55 -10.08 -17.21 -6.14
N LEU A 56 -9.26 -17.03 -5.10
CA LEU A 56 -8.26 -18.02 -4.69
C LEU A 56 -8.15 -18.11 -3.16
N THR A 57 -8.28 -19.33 -2.64
CA THR A 57 -7.92 -19.63 -1.23
C THR A 57 -6.41 -19.44 -1.02
N PRO A 58 -5.92 -19.23 0.21
CA PRO A 58 -4.49 -19.05 0.49
C PRO A 58 -3.60 -20.18 -0.08
N ASN A 59 -4.11 -21.41 -0.11
CA ASN A 59 -3.41 -22.55 -0.72
C ASN A 59 -3.29 -22.42 -2.24
N GLN A 60 -4.34 -21.96 -2.93
CA GLN A 60 -4.35 -21.76 -4.38
C GLN A 60 -3.50 -20.55 -4.79
N ALA A 61 -3.48 -19.49 -3.97
CA ALA A 61 -2.59 -18.36 -4.17
C ALA A 61 -1.10 -18.78 -4.06
N ARG A 62 -0.78 -19.62 -3.05
CA ARG A 62 0.57 -20.17 -2.89
C ARG A 62 0.98 -21.05 -4.07
N GLU A 63 0.09 -21.94 -4.52
CA GLU A 63 0.34 -22.80 -5.68
C GLU A 63 0.56 -21.98 -6.96
N LEU A 64 -0.27 -20.97 -7.22
CA LEU A 64 -0.11 -20.08 -8.37
C LEU A 64 1.20 -19.28 -8.29
N SER A 65 1.59 -18.81 -7.11
CA SER A 65 2.86 -18.11 -6.91
C SER A 65 4.07 -19.02 -7.15
N GLU A 66 3.99 -20.29 -6.74
CA GLU A 66 5.03 -21.29 -6.99
C GLU A 66 5.12 -21.62 -8.49
N GLU A 67 3.99 -21.71 -9.19
CA GLU A 67 3.92 -21.98 -10.63
C GLU A 67 4.47 -20.81 -11.46
N ILE A 68 4.09 -19.56 -11.14
CA ILE A 68 4.65 -18.35 -11.79
C ILE A 68 6.16 -18.27 -11.59
N LYS A 69 6.64 -18.59 -10.38
CA LYS A 69 8.08 -18.60 -10.07
C LYS A 69 8.81 -19.64 -10.91
N LYS A 70 8.24 -20.83 -11.04
CA LYS A 70 8.77 -21.91 -11.88
C LYS A 70 8.81 -21.52 -13.36
N MET A 71 7.74 -20.93 -13.90
CA MET A 71 7.70 -20.47 -15.29
C MET A 71 8.76 -19.39 -15.57
N ARG A 72 8.99 -18.47 -14.62
CA ARG A 72 10.02 -17.43 -14.73
C ARG A 72 11.45 -18.00 -14.72
N GLU A 73 11.66 -19.08 -13.97
CA GLU A 73 12.95 -19.77 -13.89
C GLU A 73 13.18 -20.72 -15.09
N GLU A 74 12.13 -21.26 -15.69
CA GLU A 74 12.20 -22.17 -16.85
C GLU A 74 12.24 -21.45 -18.21
N GLU A 75 11.63 -20.27 -18.38
CA GLU A 75 11.72 -19.47 -19.64
C GLU A 75 13.09 -18.78 -19.84
N TRP A 76 13.99 -18.84 -18.85
CA TRP A 76 15.33 -18.26 -18.91
C TRP A 76 16.45 -19.29 -19.16
N ASN A 77 16.12 -20.48 -19.70
CA ASN A 77 17.09 -21.47 -20.21
C ASN A 77 16.82 -21.87 -21.66
#